data_AF-A0A8T7DNQ2-F1
#
_entry.id   AF-A0A8T7DNQ2-F1
#
_cell.length_a   1.000
_cell.length_b   1.000
_cell.length_c   1.000
_cell.angle_alpha   90.00
_cell.angle_beta   90.00
_cell.angle_gamma   90.00
#
_symmetry.space_group_name_H-M   'P 1'
#
loop_
_entity.id
_entity.type
_entity.pdbx_description
1 polymer ?
#
loop_
_entity_poly.entity_id
_entity_poly.type
_entity_poly.pdbx_seq_one_letter_code
_entity_poly.pdbx_strand_id
1 'polypeptide(L)' 'PTLGISTVPTVIGKNIEPRHVDLRPFILSGNKTTVTTGGLTRVALRKGSLVVNSSQGGGSKDTWIVDMDEG' A
#
# COMPACT_ATOMS: atom_id res chain seq x y z
N PRO A 1 15.05 -16.27 -3.45
CA PRO A 1 13.60 -16.45 -3.72
C PRO A 1 12.84 -15.15 -3.45
N THR A 2 12.31 -14.51 -4.50
CA THR A 2 11.46 -13.31 -4.35
C THR A 2 10.16 -13.72 -3.67
N LEU A 3 9.96 -13.22 -2.46
CA LEU A 3 8.69 -13.29 -1.73
C LEU A 3 7.56 -12.88 -2.69
N GLY A 4 6.45 -13.63 -2.73
CA GLY A 4 5.29 -13.32 -3.57
C GLY A 4 4.58 -12.07 -3.06
N ILE A 5 5.13 -10.89 -3.33
CA ILE A 5 4.59 -9.61 -2.85
C ILE A 5 3.29 -9.32 -3.59
N SER A 6 2.23 -9.03 -2.82
CA SER A 6 0.92 -8.69 -3.35
C SER A 6 0.97 -7.53 -4.34
N THR A 7 0.00 -7.50 -5.25
CA THR A 7 -0.18 -6.40 -6.21
C THR A 7 -1.54 -5.76 -6.03
N VAL A 8 -1.65 -4.49 -6.41
CA VAL A 8 -2.92 -3.74 -6.46
C VAL A 8 -3.15 -3.17 -7.87
N PRO A 9 -4.42 -3.08 -8.32
CA PRO A 9 -4.74 -2.42 -9.58
C PRO A 9 -4.26 -0.96 -9.57
N THR A 10 -3.51 -0.59 -10.59
CA THR A 10 -2.93 0.76 -10.73
C THR A 10 -3.12 1.25 -12.15
N VAL A 11 -3.64 2.46 -12.30
CA VAL A 11 -3.81 3.10 -13.59
C VAL A 11 -2.44 3.55 -14.10
N ILE A 12 -2.05 3.04 -15.26
CA ILE A 12 -0.80 3.37 -15.95
C ILE A 12 -1.17 3.82 -17.36
N GLY A 13 -1.06 5.12 -17.61
CA GLY A 13 -1.58 5.71 -18.85
C GLY A 13 -3.09 5.50 -18.97
N LYS A 14 -3.52 4.68 -19.93
CA LYS A 14 -4.95 4.37 -20.19
C LYS A 14 -5.37 2.97 -19.72
N ASN A 15 -4.45 2.19 -19.13
CA ASN A 15 -4.70 0.81 -18.76
C ASN A 15 -4.65 0.62 -17.24
N ILE A 16 -5.37 -0.37 -16.73
CA ILE A 16 -5.24 -0.85 -15.35
C ILE A 16 -4.29 -2.04 -15.37
N GLU A 17 -3.19 -1.95 -14.62
CA GLU A 17 -2.21 -3.02 -14.51
C GLU A 17 -1.88 -3.33 -13.05
N PRO A 18 -1.56 -4.59 -12.70
CA PRO A 18 -1.10 -4.93 -11.36
C PRO A 18 0.26 -4.28 -11.09
N ARG A 19 0.42 -3.73 -9.89
CA ARG A 19 1.70 -3.19 -9.39
C ARG A 19 1.94 -3.62 -7.96
N HIS A 20 3.19 -3.91 -7.63
CA HIS A 20 3.56 -4.30 -6.28
C HIS A 20 3.30 -3.17 -5.29
N VAL A 21 2.79 -3.56 -4.13
CA VAL A 21 2.36 -2.66 -3.07
C VAL A 21 3.12 -2.98 -1.79
N ASP A 22 3.34 -1.95 -0.99
CA ASP A 22 3.58 -2.11 0.43
C ASP A 22 2.64 -1.24 1.26
N LEU A 23 2.40 -1.66 2.50
CA LEU A 23 1.59 -0.92 3.46
C LEU A 23 2.42 -0.67 4.71
N ARG A 24 2.47 0.59 5.13
CA ARG A 24 3.09 1.02 6.39
C ARG A 24 2.00 1.53 7.35
N PRO A 25 1.47 0.68 8.24
CA PRO A 25 0.62 1.16 9.33
C PRO A 25 1.46 1.89 10.38
N PHE A 26 0.82 2.68 11.23
CA PHE A 26 1.47 3.36 12.34
C PHE A 26 0.91 2.85 13.67
N ILE A 27 1.82 2.55 14.60
CA ILE A 27 1.48 2.18 15.97
C ILE A 27 1.64 3.43 16.82
N LEU A 28 0.61 3.77 17.60
CA LEU A 28 0.63 4.82 18.59
C LEU A 28 0.81 4.19 19.97
N SER A 29 1.92 4.52 20.63
CA SER A 29 2.27 3.99 21.95
C SER A 29 2.23 5.09 23.00
N GLY A 30 1.44 4.87 24.04
CA GLY A 30 1.32 5.75 25.22
C GLY A 30 0.78 4.95 26.40
N ASN A 31 -0.19 5.48 27.15
CA ASN A 31 -0.88 4.72 28.20
C ASN A 31 -1.57 3.45 27.66
N LYS A 32 -1.88 3.42 26.36
CA LYS A 32 -2.33 2.25 25.61
C LYS A 32 -1.59 2.18 24.28
N THR A 33 -1.40 0.97 23.77
CA THR A 33 -0.88 0.73 22.41
C THR A 33 -2.06 0.55 21.45
N THR A 34 -2.08 1.32 20.37
CA THR A 34 -3.14 1.26 19.35
C THR A 34 -2.55 1.32 17.95
N VAL A 35 -3.24 0.76 16.98
CA VAL A 35 -2.88 0.84 15.55
C VAL A 35 -3.81 1.82 14.87
N THR A 36 -3.29 2.64 13.97
CA THR A 36 -4.11 3.57 13.18
C THR A 36 -5.06 2.80 12.25
N THR A 37 -6.29 3.30 12.08
CA THR A 37 -7.25 2.83 11.07
C THR A 37 -6.86 3.36 9.68
N GLY A 38 -5.69 2.93 9.22
CA GLY A 38 -5.09 3.39 7.98
C GLY A 38 -3.57 3.21 7.99
N GLY A 39 -2.92 3.78 6.99
CA GLY A 39 -1.49 3.70 6.83
C GLY A 39 -1.05 4.28 5.49
N LEU A 40 0.26 4.41 5.34
CA LEU A 40 0.85 4.81 4.06
C LEU A 40 0.94 3.59 3.15
N THR A 41 0.10 3.54 2.12
CA THR A 41 0.25 2.56 1.04
C THR A 41 1.17 3.13 -0.03
N ARG A 42 2.22 2.40 -0.41
CA ARG A 42 3.11 2.77 -1.52
C ARG A 42 3.05 1.75 -2.62
N VAL A 43 3.20 2.21 -3.85
CA VAL A 43 3.08 1.38 -5.06
C VAL A 43 4.27 1.57 -5.98
N ALA A 44 4.80 0.47 -6.50
CA ALA A 44 5.86 0.51 -7.51
C ALA A 44 5.23 0.82 -8.87
N LEU A 45 5.47 2.01 -9.45
CA LEU A 45 4.81 2.38 -10.72
C LEU A 45 5.46 1.70 -11.93
N ARG A 46 6.75 1.37 -11.84
CA ARG A 46 7.48 0.64 -12.87
C ARG A 46 7.05 -0.83 -12.90
N LYS A 47 6.66 -1.32 -14.08
CA LYS A 47 6.25 -2.71 -14.31
C LYS A 47 7.30 -3.70 -13.80
N GLY A 48 6.88 -4.67 -12.99
CA GLY A 48 7.74 -5.71 -12.40
C GLY A 48 8.71 -5.23 -11.32
N SER A 49 8.69 -3.94 -10.96
CA SER A 49 9.54 -3.40 -9.90
C SER A 49 8.96 -3.74 -8.52
N LEU A 50 9.84 -4.02 -7.56
CA LEU A 50 9.52 -4.09 -6.13
C LEU A 50 9.86 -2.77 -5.41
N VAL A 51 10.43 -1.80 -6.12
CA VAL A 51 10.83 -0.51 -5.56
C VAL A 51 9.63 0.41 -5.48
N VAL A 52 9.19 0.67 -4.26
CA VAL A 52 8.05 1.53 -3.90
C VAL A 52 8.47 2.89 -3.33
N ASN A 53 9.77 3.17 -3.22
CA ASN A 53 10.27 4.45 -2.74
C ASN A 53 9.98 5.56 -3.77
N SER A 54 9.45 6.69 -3.31
CA SER A 54 9.14 7.86 -4.12
C SER A 54 10.35 8.42 -4.86
N SER A 55 11.55 8.36 -4.28
CA SER A 55 12.79 8.82 -4.94
C SER A 55 13.14 8.06 -6.22
N GLN A 56 12.53 6.89 -6.45
CA GLN A 56 12.76 6.03 -7.60
C GLN A 56 11.47 5.76 -8.38
N GLY A 57 10.50 6.68 -8.31
CA GLY A 57 9.25 6.58 -9.07
C GLY A 57 8.20 5.68 -8.41
N GLY A 58 8.26 5.50 -7.09
CA GLY A 58 7.14 4.98 -6.31
C GLY A 58 6.02 6.01 -6.17
N GLY A 59 4.78 5.53 -6.13
CA GLY A 59 3.60 6.33 -5.83
C GLY A 59 3.02 6.00 -4.46
N SER A 60 1.99 6.74 -4.04
CA SER A 60 1.15 6.39 -2.89
C SER A 60 -0.30 6.14 -3.30
N LYS A 61 -1.03 5.43 -2.44
CA LYS A 61 -2.47 5.24 -2.52
C LYS A 61 -3.08 5.43 -1.13
N ASP A 62 -4.36 5.79 -1.10
CA ASP A 62 -5.12 5.78 0.14
C ASP A 62 -5.36 4.34 0.61
N THR A 63 -5.38 4.16 1.93
CA THR A 63 -5.66 2.87 2.58
C THR A 63 -7.01 2.98 3.26
N TRP A 64 -8.00 2.25 2.76
CA TRP A 64 -9.32 2.21 3.40
C TRP A 64 -9.40 0.97 4.29
N ILE A 65 -9.64 1.19 5.58
CA ILE A 65 -10.02 0.15 6.53
C ILE A 65 -11.52 0.28 6.70
N VAL A 66 -12.26 -0.71 6.23
CA VAL A 66 -13.71 -0.72 6.24
C VAL A 66 -14.15 -1.73 7.28
N ASP A 67 -15.09 -1.33 8.14
CA ASP A 67 -15.74 -2.25 9.05
C ASP A 67 -16.65 -3.19 8.26
N MET A 68 -16.58 -4.48 8.54
CA MET A 68 -17.35 -5.51 7.83
C MET A 68 -18.64 -5.88 8.56
N ASP A 69 -18.87 -5.28 9.73
CA ASP A 69 -20.10 -5.49 10.49
C ASP A 69 -21.22 -4.59 9.93
N GLU A 70 -22.08 -5.20 9.11
CA GLU A 70 -23.40 -4.65 8.79
C GLU A 70 -24.32 -4.85 10.01
N GLY A 71 -24.53 -3.78 10.78
CA GLY A 71 -25.63 -3.69 11.74
C GLY A 71 -26.95 -3.37 11.06
#